data_AF-A0A965BYD2-F1
#
_entry.id   AF-A0A965BYD2-F1
#
_cell.length_a   1.000
_cell.length_b   1.000
_cell.length_c   1.000
_cell.angle_alpha   90.00
_cell.angle_beta   90.00
_cell.angle_gamma   90.00
#
_symmetry.space_group_name_H-M   'P 1'
#
loop_
_entity.id
_entity.type
_entity.pdbx_description
1 polymer ?
#
loop_
_entity_poly.entity_id
_entity_poly.type
_entity_poly.pdbx_seq_one_letter_code
_entity_poly.pdbx_strand_id
1 'polypeptide(L)'
;MTRENSQERSVQELYRDDPERADALVFGRRGALKGAALAAMGTAVGAGIPFARHMPQGLVPAALAQGATQPQFLQMEGKAPLIL
;
A
#
# COMPACT_ATOMS: atom_id res chain seq x y z
N MET A 1 -0.19 -15.58 26.47
CA MET A 1 0.43 -15.66 25.14
C MET A 1 0.95 -14.29 24.74
N THR A 2 2.18 -13.97 25.14
CA THR A 2 2.94 -12.82 24.63
C THR A 2 3.34 -13.13 23.19
N ARG A 3 2.88 -12.33 22.21
CA ARG A 3 3.34 -12.46 20.82
C ARG A 3 4.71 -11.81 20.70
N GLU A 4 5.73 -12.57 21.06
CA GLU A 4 7.12 -12.20 20.82
C GLU A 4 7.37 -12.16 19.31
N ASN A 5 7.88 -11.00 18.85
CA ASN A 5 8.66 -10.90 17.61
C ASN A 5 7.91 -11.05 16.27
N SER A 6 6.75 -10.39 16.09
CA SER A 6 6.27 -10.13 14.73
C SER A 6 7.21 -9.10 14.11
N GLN A 7 8.14 -9.52 13.25
CA GLN A 7 8.99 -8.58 12.50
C GLN A 7 8.11 -7.50 11.86
N GLU A 8 8.31 -6.25 12.27
CA GLU A 8 7.63 -5.10 11.70
C GLU A 8 8.17 -4.90 10.29
N ARG A 9 7.46 -5.43 9.30
CA ARG A 9 7.79 -5.27 7.89
C ARG A 9 7.06 -4.07 7.33
N SER A 10 7.78 -3.24 6.59
CA SER A 10 7.17 -2.13 5.88
C SER A 10 6.23 -2.63 4.79
N VAL A 11 5.19 -1.87 4.46
CA VAL A 11 4.31 -2.15 3.32
C VAL A 11 5.14 -2.29 2.03
N GLN A 12 6.17 -1.46 1.88
CA GLN A 12 7.09 -1.51 0.74
C GLN A 12 7.84 -2.84 0.66
N GLU A 13 8.27 -3.37 1.80
CA GLU A 13 8.96 -4.66 1.87
C GLU A 13 8.01 -5.81 1.47
N LEU A 14 6.76 -5.78 1.93
CA LEU A 14 5.75 -6.76 1.49
C LEU A 14 5.52 -6.69 -0.04
N TYR A 15 5.38 -5.49 -0.60
CA TYR A 15 5.14 -5.31 -2.04
C TYR A 15 6.36 -5.62 -2.91
N ARG A 16 7.57 -5.60 -2.35
CA ARG A 16 8.81 -5.91 -3.07
C ARG A 16 8.95 -7.40 -3.36
N ASP A 17 8.56 -8.24 -2.42
CA ASP A 17 8.66 -9.69 -2.53
C ASP A 17 7.47 -10.29 -3.31
N ASP A 18 6.25 -9.91 -2.93
CA ASP A 18 5.02 -10.48 -3.49
C ASP A 18 3.89 -9.43 -3.47
N PRO A 19 3.72 -8.65 -4.54
CA PRO A 19 2.75 -7.56 -4.57
C PRO A 19 1.30 -8.05 -4.49
N GLU A 20 0.99 -9.24 -5.02
CA GLU A 20 -0.37 -9.79 -4.95
C GLU A 20 -0.71 -10.21 -3.52
N ARG A 21 0.22 -10.87 -2.83
CA ARG A 21 0.03 -11.27 -1.43
C ARG A 21 0.05 -10.06 -0.50
N ALA A 22 0.86 -9.05 -0.78
CA ALA A 22 0.89 -7.79 -0.03
C ALA A 22 -0.46 -7.07 -0.10
N ASP A 23 -1.03 -6.94 -1.29
CA ASP A 23 -2.33 -6.33 -1.51
C ASP A 23 -3.45 -7.10 -0.77
N ALA A 24 -3.37 -8.43 -0.77
CA ALA A 24 -4.26 -9.28 0.01
C ALA A 24 -4.11 -9.14 1.53
N LEU A 25 -2.87 -8.97 2.02
CA LEU A 25 -2.56 -8.84 3.45
C LEU A 25 -2.92 -7.47 4.02
N VAL A 26 -2.68 -6.40 3.25
CA VAL A 26 -2.90 -5.00 3.69
C VAL A 26 -4.34 -4.57 3.45
N PHE A 27 -4.94 -4.93 2.31
CA PHE A 27 -6.25 -4.43 1.90
C PHE A 27 -7.32 -5.53 1.69
N GLY A 28 -6.95 -6.81 1.76
CA GLY A 28 -7.88 -7.94 1.67
C GLY A 28 -8.11 -8.47 0.25
N ARG A 29 -9.14 -9.30 0.07
CA ARG A 29 -9.41 -10.13 -1.14
C ARG A 29 -9.60 -9.37 -2.48
N ARG A 30 -9.44 -8.04 -2.51
CA ARG A 30 -9.54 -7.16 -3.69
C ARG A 30 -8.52 -6.01 -3.64
N GLY A 31 -7.61 -6.02 -2.67
CA GLY A 31 -6.54 -5.05 -2.65
C GLY A 31 -6.99 -3.60 -2.53
N ALA A 32 -6.17 -2.72 -3.10
CA ALA A 32 -6.46 -1.30 -3.23
C ALA A 32 -7.76 -1.00 -4.04
N LEU A 33 -8.32 -1.97 -4.78
CA LEU A 33 -9.49 -1.79 -5.66
C LEU A 33 -10.85 -1.98 -4.94
N LYS A 34 -10.90 -1.85 -3.60
CA LYS A 34 -12.16 -1.91 -2.84
C LYS A 34 -12.19 -0.94 -1.65
N GLY A 35 -13.39 -0.47 -1.30
CA GLY A 35 -13.65 0.25 -0.05
C GLY A 35 -12.89 1.58 0.06
N ALA A 36 -12.34 1.84 1.24
CA ALA A 36 -11.60 3.07 1.54
C ALA A 36 -10.33 3.22 0.69
N ALA A 37 -9.66 2.12 0.34
CA ALA A 37 -8.49 2.15 -0.53
C ALA A 37 -8.86 2.61 -1.94
N LEU A 38 -9.98 2.13 -2.49
CA LEU A 38 -10.47 2.60 -3.79
C LEU A 38 -10.88 4.08 -3.75
N ALA A 39 -11.46 4.54 -2.64
CA ALA A 39 -11.78 5.94 -2.45
C ALA A 39 -10.52 6.81 -2.41
N ALA A 40 -9.50 6.40 -1.65
CA ALA A 40 -8.21 7.07 -1.59
C ALA A 40 -7.49 7.08 -2.95
N MET A 41 -7.60 6.00 -3.72
CA MET A 41 -7.08 5.97 -5.10
C MET A 41 -7.84 6.92 -6.02
N GLY A 42 -9.18 6.99 -5.90
CA GLY A 42 -9.97 7.96 -6.63
C GLY A 42 -9.59 9.41 -6.30
N THR A 43 -9.27 9.70 -5.03
CA THR A 43 -8.76 11.01 -4.64
C THR A 43 -7.36 11.30 -5.19
N ALA A 44 -6.47 10.30 -5.19
CA ALA A 44 -5.10 10.45 -5.68
C ALA A 44 -5.07 10.71 -7.20
N VAL A 45 -5.97 10.06 -7.96
CA VAL A 45 -6.12 10.26 -9.40
C VAL A 45 -6.93 11.54 -9.72
N GLY A 46 -7.65 12.08 -8.73
CA GLY A 46 -8.56 13.22 -8.92
C GLY A 46 -9.86 12.85 -9.64
N ALA A 47 -10.16 11.56 -9.78
CA ALA A 47 -11.36 11.06 -10.44
C ALA A 47 -11.80 9.71 -9.84
N GLY A 48 -13.11 9.45 -9.82
CA GLY A 48 -13.62 8.12 -9.50
C GLY A 48 -13.16 7.09 -10.52
N ILE A 49 -12.92 5.85 -10.08
CA ILE A 49 -12.55 4.72 -10.96
C ILE A 49 -13.81 3.90 -11.24
N PRO A 50 -14.60 4.23 -12.29
CA PRO A 50 -15.75 3.42 -12.65
C PRO A 50 -15.28 2.03 -13.06
N PHE A 51 -16.04 1.01 -12.69
CA PHE A 51 -15.72 -0.39 -12.99
C PHE A 51 -14.43 -0.94 -12.35
N ALA A 52 -13.95 -0.37 -11.25
CA ALA A 52 -12.84 -0.95 -10.47
C ALA A 52 -13.05 -2.43 -10.10
N ARG A 53 -14.30 -2.90 -10.06
CA ARG A 53 -14.67 -4.32 -9.86
C ARG A 53 -14.21 -5.27 -10.97
N HIS A 54 -13.94 -4.75 -12.17
CA HIS A 54 -13.52 -5.51 -13.36
C HIS A 54 -12.01 -5.43 -13.60
N MET A 55 -11.29 -4.63 -12.81
CA MET A 55 -9.83 -4.58 -12.86
C MET A 55 -9.24 -5.83 -12.19
N PRO A 56 -8.17 -6.41 -12.75
CA PRO A 56 -7.50 -7.55 -12.13
C PRO A 56 -6.95 -7.17 -10.76
N GLN A 57 -6.94 -8.14 -9.84
CA GLN A 57 -6.46 -7.93 -8.47
C GLN A 57 -4.95 -7.73 -8.46
N GLY A 58 -4.39 -7.05 -7.46
CA GLY A 58 -2.95 -6.73 -7.43
C GLY A 58 -2.53 -5.57 -8.32
N LEU A 59 -3.45 -4.97 -9.10
CA LEU A 59 -3.22 -3.69 -9.77
C LEU A 59 -3.29 -2.55 -8.75
N VAL A 60 -2.17 -2.23 -8.13
CA VAL A 60 -1.92 -0.85 -7.69
C VAL A 60 -1.62 -0.05 -8.95
N PRO A 61 -2.35 1.05 -9.24
CA PRO A 61 -2.10 1.87 -10.42
C PRO A 61 -0.61 2.18 -10.56
N ALA A 62 -0.03 1.94 -11.74
CA ALA A 62 1.40 2.13 -11.98
C ALA A 62 1.89 3.52 -11.56
N ALA A 63 1.02 4.54 -11.64
CA ALA A 63 1.28 5.89 -11.17
C ALA A 63 1.54 6.01 -9.65
N LEU A 64 0.92 5.16 -8.81
CA LEU A 64 1.22 5.03 -7.38
C LEU A 64 2.44 4.11 -7.15
N ALA A 65 2.61 3.08 -7.96
CA ALA A 65 3.74 2.15 -7.86
C ALA A 65 5.09 2.80 -8.21
N GLN A 66 5.09 3.81 -9.08
CA GLN A 66 6.30 4.54 -9.53
C GLN A 66 7.02 5.28 -8.39
N GLY A 67 6.33 5.66 -7.31
CA GLY A 67 6.92 6.33 -6.15
C GLY A 67 7.66 5.41 -5.17
N ALA A 68 7.48 4.08 -5.28
CA ALA A 68 7.99 3.11 -4.30
C ALA A 68 9.46 2.71 -4.50
N THR A 69 10.21 3.40 -5.37
CA THR A 69 11.57 2.98 -5.74
C THR A 69 12.57 3.15 -4.58
N GLN A 70 12.30 4.03 -3.60
CA GLN A 70 13.12 4.15 -2.37
C GLN A 70 12.26 4.56 -1.16
N PRO A 71 12.42 3.92 0.02
CA PRO A 71 11.78 4.39 1.26
C PRO A 71 12.20 5.82 1.54
N GLN A 72 11.23 6.74 1.59
CA GLN A 72 11.50 8.12 1.96
C GLN A 72 11.48 8.21 3.48
N PHE A 73 12.63 8.53 4.08
CA PHE A 73 12.69 8.75 5.52
C PHE A 73 12.33 10.21 5.82
N LEU A 74 11.24 10.41 6.55
CA LEU A 74 10.90 11.71 7.11
C LEU A 74 11.57 11.84 8.48
N GLN A 75 12.62 12.65 8.54
CA GLN A 75 13.29 12.98 9.80
C GLN A 75 12.77 14.32 10.31
N MET A 76 12.06 14.30 11.44
CA MET A 76 11.68 15.50 12.18
C MET A 76 12.66 15.67 13.34
N GLU A 77 13.08 16.91 13.60
CA GLU A 77 13.98 17.22 14.71
C GLU A 77 13.34 16.76 16.04
N GLY A 78 14.11 16.02 16.85
CA GLY A 78 13.63 15.44 18.10
C GLY A 78 12.74 14.18 17.99
N LYS A 79 12.51 13.61 16.80
CA LYS A 79 11.75 12.37 16.61
C LYS A 79 12.54 11.28 15.89
N ALA A 80 12.18 10.02 16.16
CA ALA A 80 12.70 8.89 15.41
C ALA A 80 12.33 9.01 13.92
N PRO A 81 13.22 8.60 13.00
CA PRO A 81 12.96 8.66 11.57
C PRO A 81 11.74 7.79 11.23
N LEU A 82 10.79 8.38 10.52
CA LEU A 82 9.56 7.73 10.06
C LEU A 82 9.75 7.27 8.62
N ILE A 83 9.39 6.02 8.34
CA ILE A 83 9.34 5.48 6.97
C ILE A 83 8.02 5.96 6.36
N LEU A 84 8.09 6.75 5.28
CA LEU A 84 6.96 7.12 4.43
C LEU A 84 6.72 6.06 3.35
#